data_AF-A0A534WDU3-F1
#
_entry.id   AF-A0A534WDU3-F1
#
_cell.length_a   1.000
_cell.length_b   1.000
_cell.length_c   1.000
_cell.angle_alpha   90.00
_cell.angle_beta   90.00
_cell.angle_gamma   90.00
#
_symmetry.space_group_name_H-M   'P 1'
#
loop_
_entity.id
_entity.type
_entity.pdbx_description
1 polymer ?
#
loop_
_entity_poly.entity_id
_entity_poly.type
_entity_poly.pdbx_seq_one_letter_code
_entity_poly.pdbx_strand_id
1 'polypeptide(L)' 'LELTTLDRKHGFQVPDLKIDETVEPGRVTHVRIFPDKAGTYDFHCTVFCGSGHEEMAGQIIVSP' A
#
# COMPACT_ATOMS: atom_id res chain seq x y z
N LEU A 1 9.42 -4.76 0.59
CA LEU A 1 8.97 -3.68 -0.31
C LEU A 1 9.33 -2.35 0.33
N GLU A 2 9.91 -1.43 -0.42
CA GLU A 2 10.20 -0.07 0.05
C GLU A 2 9.26 0.91 -0.64
N LEU A 3 8.57 1.74 0.14
CA LEU A 3 7.60 2.73 -0.33
C LEU A 3 8.00 4.12 0.13
N THR A 4 7.76 5.11 -0.71
CA THR A 4 7.89 6.54 -0.39
C THR A 4 6.84 7.32 -1.16
N THR A 5 6.71 8.60 -0.84
CA THR A 5 5.78 9.53 -1.48
C THR A 5 6.48 10.86 -1.74
N LEU A 6 6.09 11.52 -2.82
CA LEU A 6 6.69 12.78 -3.26
C LEU A 6 5.95 14.02 -2.75
N ASP A 7 4.71 13.86 -2.27
CA ASP A 7 3.81 14.98 -2.03
C ASP A 7 3.24 15.03 -0.60
N ARG A 8 2.45 14.02 -0.22
CA ARG A 8 1.60 14.02 0.97
C ARG A 8 1.69 12.67 1.68
N LYS A 9 1.18 12.63 2.91
CA LYS A 9 0.96 11.39 3.62
C LYS A 9 -0.11 10.57 2.90
N HIS A 10 0.17 9.28 2.72
CA HIS A 10 -0.77 8.29 2.18
C HIS A 10 -0.86 7.09 3.11
N GLY A 11 -1.93 6.32 2.98
CA GLY A 11 -2.04 4.98 3.54
C GLY A 11 -1.69 3.93 2.49
N PHE A 12 -1.12 2.82 2.92
CA PHE A 12 -0.93 1.63 2.11
C PHE A 12 -1.48 0.44 2.89
N GLN A 13 -2.74 0.10 2.62
CA GLN A 13 -3.41 -1.02 3.29
C GLN A 13 -3.62 -2.18 2.32
N VAL A 14 -3.27 -3.39 2.76
CA VAL A 14 -3.54 -4.66 2.08
C VAL A 14 -4.23 -5.59 3.08
N PRO A 15 -5.59 -5.59 3.14
CA PRO A 15 -6.33 -6.27 4.20
C PRO A 15 -6.02 -7.77 4.32
N ASP A 16 -5.95 -8.47 3.19
CA ASP A 16 -5.69 -9.92 3.14
C ASP A 16 -4.30 -10.31 3.66
N LEU A 17 -3.34 -9.38 3.60
CA LEU A 17 -1.99 -9.56 4.11
C LEU A 17 -1.78 -8.92 5.50
N LYS A 18 -2.83 -8.33 6.09
CA LYS A 18 -2.79 -7.60 7.37
C LYS A 18 -1.72 -6.49 7.38
N ILE A 19 -1.53 -5.84 6.24
CA ILE A 19 -0.65 -4.70 6.10
C ILE A 19 -1.49 -3.44 6.22
N ASP A 20 -1.09 -2.53 7.09
CA ASP A 20 -1.64 -1.19 7.19
C ASP A 20 -0.52 -0.24 7.60
N GLU A 21 0.04 0.45 6.61
CA GLU A 21 1.22 1.29 6.79
C GLU A 21 0.95 2.71 6.31
N THR A 22 1.51 3.68 7.02
CA THR A 22 1.46 5.09 6.61
C THR A 22 2.76 5.46 5.90
N VAL A 23 2.65 6.01 4.69
CA VAL A 23 3.79 6.45 3.88
C VAL A 23 3.91 7.97 3.97
N GLU A 24 5.10 8.46 4.39
CA GLU A 24 5.36 9.88 4.62
C GLU A 24 6.44 10.44 3.67
N PRO A 25 6.31 11.71 3.22
CA PRO A 25 7.32 12.33 2.36
C PRO A 25 8.70 12.37 3.03
N GLY A 26 9.74 12.08 2.24
CA GLY A 26 11.13 12.14 2.72
C GLY A 26 11.57 10.96 3.60
N ARG A 27 10.73 9.94 3.79
CA ARG A 27 11.04 8.72 4.53
C ARG A 27 10.73 7.47 3.71
N VAL A 28 11.63 6.49 3.74
CA VAL A 28 11.35 5.16 3.20
C VAL A 28 10.60 4.33 4.23
N THR A 29 9.42 3.88 3.86
CA THR A 29 8.59 2.94 4.63
C THR A 29 8.89 1.52 4.14
N HIS A 30 9.32 0.66 5.06
CA HIS A 30 9.67 -0.73 4.74
C HIS A 30 8.50 -1.65 5.07
N VAL A 31 7.83 -2.15 4.04
CA VAL A 31 6.71 -3.07 4.16
C VAL A 31 7.19 -4.50 3.94
N ARG A 32 6.93 -5.36 4.92
CA ARG A 32 7.18 -6.80 4.82
C ARG A 32 5.99 -7.47 4.16
N ILE A 33 6.23 -8.16 3.06
CA ILE A 33 5.22 -8.89 2.30
C ILE A 33 5.59 -10.36 2.32
N PHE A 34 4.74 -11.18 2.92
CA PHE A 34 4.89 -12.63 3.02
C PHE A 34 3.54 -13.29 2.72
N PRO A 35 3.17 -13.45 1.44
CA PRO A 35 1.92 -14.10 1.06
C PRO A 35 2.08 -15.63 1.18
N ASP A 36 1.12 -16.30 1.82
CA ASP A 36 1.13 -17.76 1.96
C ASP A 36 0.72 -18.50 0.67
N LYS A 37 0.10 -17.79 -0.28
CA LYS A 37 -0.43 -18.36 -1.52
C LYS A 37 -0.19 -17.41 -2.71
N ALA A 38 -0.07 -18.00 -3.90
CA ALA A 38 -0.22 -17.25 -5.14
C ALA A 38 -1.66 -16.71 -5.25
N GLY A 39 -1.82 -15.53 -5.85
CA GLY A 39 -3.09 -14.84 -5.95
C GLY A 39 -2.95 -13.34 -6.17
N THR A 40 -4.08 -12.66 -6.17
CA THR A 40 -4.17 -11.20 -6.29
C THR A 40 -4.64 -10.61 -4.97
N TYR A 41 -3.93 -9.60 -4.48
CA TYR A 41 -4.23 -8.90 -3.24
C TYR A 41 -4.47 -7.43 -3.54
N ASP A 42 -5.66 -6.92 -3.22
CA ASP A 42 -6.00 -5.52 -3.44
C ASP A 42 -5.40 -4.63 -2.35
N PHE A 43 -4.90 -3.46 -2.76
CA PHE A 43 -4.48 -2.42 -1.84
C PHE A 43 -5.21 -1.11 -2.13
N HIS A 44 -5.38 -0.29 -1.10
CA HIS A 44 -5.99 1.03 -1.22
C HIS A 44 -5.36 2.04 -0.27
N CYS A 45 -5.53 3.33 -0.59
CA CYS A 45 -5.15 4.40 0.30
C CYS A 45 -6.15 4.55 1.45
N THR A 46 -5.65 4.63 2.68
CA THR A 46 -6.47 4.77 3.90
C THR A 46 -6.29 6.11 4.61
N VAL A 47 -5.42 6.98 4.10
CA VAL A 47 -5.22 8.34 4.63
C VAL A 47 -5.64 9.36 3.57
N PHE A 48 -6.61 10.21 3.91
CA PHE A 48 -7.10 11.24 3.00
C PHE A 48 -5.96 12.12 2.48
N CYS A 49 -5.69 12.01 1.18
CA CYS A 49 -4.54 12.66 0.54
C CYS A 49 -4.93 13.68 -0.54
N GLY A 50 -6.20 13.72 -0.98
CA GLY A 50 -6.69 14.66 -1.97
C GLY A 50 -7.92 14.14 -2.71
N SER A 51 -8.27 14.80 -3.81
CA SER A 51 -9.48 14.48 -4.59
C SER A 51 -9.46 13.11 -5.26
N GLY A 52 -8.29 12.49 -5.44
CA GLY A 52 -8.16 11.14 -5.99
C GLY A 52 -8.00 10.04 -4.93
N HIS A 53 -8.29 10.35 -3.67
CA HIS A 53 -8.02 9.45 -2.54
C HIS A 53 -8.75 8.11 -2.67
N GLU A 54 -10.05 8.17 -2.99
CA GLU A 54 -10.92 6.99 -3.07
C GLU A 54 -10.58 6.09 -4.26
N GLU A 55 -10.03 6.67 -5.34
CA GLU A 55 -9.61 5.95 -6.53
C GLU A 55 -8.17 5.41 -6.43
N MET A 56 -7.42 5.79 -5.39
CA MET A 56 -6.02 5.41 -5.23
C MET A 56 -5.91 3.99 -4.67
N ALA A 57 -6.16 3.02 -5.54
CA ALA A 57 -6.12 1.59 -5.28
C ALA A 57 -5.33 0.85 -6.36
N GLY A 58 -4.99 -0.41 -6.10
CA GLY A 58 -4.29 -1.26 -7.05
C GLY A 58 -4.18 -2.71 -6.57
N GLN A 59 -3.41 -3.51 -7.30
CA GLN A 59 -3.30 -4.95 -7.06
C GLN A 59 -1.85 -5.39 -6.94
N ILE A 60 -1.60 -6.29 -6.00
CA ILE A 60 -0.36 -7.06 -5.88
C ILE A 60 -0.66 -8.46 -6.43
N ILE A 61 0.03 -8.83 -7.51
CA ILE A 61 -0.12 -10.16 -8.14
C ILE A 61 1.07 -11.02 -7.71
N VAL A 62 0.78 -12.11 -7.02
CA VAL A 62 1.76 -13.11 -6.57
C VAL A 62 1.61 -14.33 -7.45
N SER A 63 2.66 -14.65 -8.21
CA SER A 63 2.72 -15.84 -9.06
C SER A 63 3.49 -16.99 -8.37
N PRO A 64 3.24 -18.25 -8.77
CA PRO A 64 3.98 -19.42 -8.28
C PRO A 64 5.48 -19.39 -8.58
#